data_AF-A0A6B2DBP4-F1
#
_entry.id   AF-A0A6B2DBP4-F1
#
_cell.length_a   1.000
_cell.length_b   1.000
_cell.length_c   1.000
_cell.angle_alpha   90.00
_cell.angle_beta   90.00
_cell.angle_gamma   90.00
#
_symmetry.space_group_name_H-M   'P 1'
#
loop_
_entity.id
_entity.type
_entity.pdbx_description
1 polymer ?
#
loop_
_entity_poly.entity_id
_entity_poly.type
_entity_poly.pdbx_seq_one_letter_code
_entity_poly.pdbx_strand_id
1 'polypeptide(L)'
;MSQPSAEGFGPLSYQVTLPLSGQTLQLVAGLIRAHRQRLRSRWRKAGPAQQALVVLAVLRDDPRLTHLGAGMGVSASTVRRWVLEVITLLAVRAARLNRVLRRQAA
;
A
#
# COMPACT_ATOMS: atom_id res chain seq x y z
N MET A 1 -23.74 -37.89 -9.19
CA MET A 1 -22.44 -37.92 -9.90
C MET A 1 -22.03 -36.49 -10.18
N SER A 2 -21.35 -35.84 -9.23
CA SER A 2 -20.82 -34.49 -9.40
C SER A 2 -19.50 -34.61 -10.14
N GLN A 3 -19.44 -34.09 -11.37
CA GLN A 3 -18.20 -34.03 -12.13
C GLN A 3 -17.17 -33.19 -11.35
N PRO A 4 -15.93 -33.69 -11.17
CA PRO A 4 -14.85 -32.84 -10.69
C PRO A 4 -14.56 -31.81 -11.78
N SER A 5 -14.66 -30.52 -11.44
CA SER A 5 -14.23 -29.45 -12.34
C SER A 5 -12.76 -29.64 -12.66
N ALA A 6 -12.42 -29.56 -13.95
CA ALA A 6 -11.07 -29.76 -14.47
C ALA A 6 -10.03 -28.96 -13.67
N GLU A 7 -9.14 -29.69 -13.01
CA GLU A 7 -7.75 -29.40 -12.68
C GLU A 7 -7.32 -27.90 -12.71
N GLY A 8 -7.64 -27.19 -11.63
CA GLY A 8 -6.62 -26.73 -10.67
C GLY A 8 -5.48 -25.83 -11.13
N PHE A 9 -5.75 -24.63 -11.65
CA PHE A 9 -4.78 -23.52 -11.63
C PHE A 9 -5.20 -22.45 -10.62
N GLY A 10 -4.93 -22.71 -9.34
CA GLY A 10 -5.00 -21.69 -8.30
C GLY A 10 -3.78 -20.75 -8.37
N PRO A 11 -3.90 -19.50 -7.87
CA PRO A 11 -2.76 -18.59 -7.83
C PRO A 11 -1.65 -19.14 -6.93
N LEU A 12 -0.43 -19.26 -7.48
CA LEU A 12 0.77 -19.60 -6.71
C LEU A 12 1.38 -18.31 -6.12
N SER A 13 1.70 -18.34 -4.83
CA SER A 13 2.33 -17.21 -4.14
C SER A 13 3.80 -17.50 -3.88
N TYR A 14 4.65 -16.50 -4.10
CA TYR A 14 6.06 -16.52 -3.73
C TYR A 14 6.36 -15.37 -2.77
N GLN A 15 7.37 -15.56 -1.91
CA GLN A 15 7.80 -14.51 -0.98
C GLN A 15 8.82 -13.60 -1.65
N VAL A 16 8.71 -12.30 -1.38
CA VAL A 16 9.65 -11.27 -1.87
C VAL A 16 10.05 -10.38 -0.69
N THR A 17 11.33 -9.98 -0.68
CA THR A 17 11.88 -9.07 0.32
C THR A 17 11.88 -7.65 -0.23
N LEU A 18 11.30 -6.72 0.52
CA LEU A 18 11.30 -5.30 0.20
C LEU A 18 12.43 -4.61 0.96
N PRO A 19 13.49 -4.09 0.31
CA PRO A 19 14.64 -3.47 0.99
C PRO A 19 14.27 -2.08 1.53
N LEU A 20 13.52 -2.03 2.62
CA LEU A 20 13.08 -0.82 3.31
C LEU A 20 13.25 -0.95 4.82
N SER A 21 13.50 0.19 5.48
CA SER A 21 13.57 0.22 6.93
C SER A 21 12.18 0.05 7.57
N GLY A 22 12.12 -0.63 8.71
CA GLY A 22 10.90 -0.73 9.51
C GLY A 22 10.37 0.64 9.96
N GLN A 23 11.25 1.64 10.11
CA GLN A 23 10.87 3.01 10.45
C GLN A 23 10.00 3.66 9.35
N THR A 24 10.35 3.46 8.08
CA THR A 24 9.54 3.96 6.95
C THR A 24 8.15 3.33 6.95
N LEU A 25 8.07 2.02 7.20
CA LEU A 25 6.79 1.33 7.33
C LEU A 25 5.93 1.90 8.46
N GLN A 26 6.53 2.09 9.65
CA GLN A 26 5.82 2.65 10.81
C GLN A 26 5.36 4.09 10.59
N LEU A 27 6.18 4.92 9.92
CA LEU A 27 5.82 6.28 9.57
C LEU A 27 4.56 6.30 8.69
N VAL A 28 4.55 5.53 7.60
CA VAL A 28 3.40 5.48 6.68
C VAL A 28 2.17 4.87 7.36
N ALA A 29 2.35 3.81 8.14
CA ALA A 29 1.26 3.20 8.92
C ALA A 29 0.65 4.19 9.92
N GLY A 30 1.49 5.03 10.55
CA GLY A 30 1.06 6.11 11.43
C GLY A 30 0.21 7.16 10.72
N LEU A 31 0.61 7.58 9.51
CA LEU A 31 -0.17 8.52 8.68
C LEU A 31 -1.55 7.95 8.33
N ILE A 32 -1.60 6.69 7.90
CA ILE A 32 -2.85 5.99 7.57
C ILE A 32 -3.75 5.89 8.81
N ARG A 33 -3.18 5.52 9.97
CA ARG A 33 -3.92 5.43 11.24
C ARG A 33 -4.55 6.77 11.62
N ALA A 34 -3.77 7.85 11.59
CA ALA A 34 -4.25 9.20 11.91
C ALA A 34 -5.32 9.69 10.92
N HIS A 35 -5.17 9.36 9.63
CA HIS A 35 -6.20 9.68 8.63
C HIS A 35 -7.50 8.91 8.86
N ARG A 36 -7.44 7.59 9.09
CA ARG A 36 -8.61 6.76 9.36
C ARG A 36 -9.35 7.18 10.62
N GLN A 37 -8.63 7.59 11.68
CA GLN A 37 -9.22 8.12 12.92
C GLN A 37 -10.03 9.40 12.66
N ARG A 38 -9.51 10.34 11.85
CA ARG A 38 -10.23 11.55 11.46
C ARG A 38 -11.50 11.25 10.67
N LEU A 39 -11.44 10.29 9.75
CA LEU A 39 -12.59 9.85 8.95
C LEU A 39 -13.57 8.95 9.71
N ARG A 40 -13.24 8.51 10.94
CA ARG A 40 -14.00 7.53 11.74
C ARG A 40 -14.34 6.23 10.98
N SER A 41 -13.46 5.83 10.06
CA SER A 41 -13.66 4.64 9.22
C SER A 41 -13.50 3.36 10.07
N ARG A 42 -14.62 2.71 10.40
CA ARG A 42 -14.66 1.50 11.25
C ARG A 42 -14.34 0.18 10.52
N TRP A 43 -14.54 0.09 9.20
CA TRP A 43 -14.43 -1.18 8.46
C TRP A 43 -13.47 -1.09 7.27
N ARG A 44 -12.32 -1.79 7.36
CA ARG A 44 -11.35 -1.96 6.28
C ARG A 44 -10.74 -3.37 6.34
N LYS A 45 -10.58 -4.00 5.18
CA LYS A 45 -10.04 -5.37 5.04
C LYS A 45 -8.57 -5.52 5.44
N ALA A 46 -7.80 -4.43 5.45
CA ALA A 46 -6.39 -4.42 5.87
C ALA A 46 -6.13 -3.40 6.98
N GLY A 47 -5.25 -3.78 7.91
CA GLY A 47 -4.71 -2.89 8.94
C GLY A 47 -3.82 -1.78 8.34
N PRO A 48 -3.53 -0.69 9.09
CA PRO A 48 -2.69 0.40 8.60
C PRO A 48 -1.29 -0.03 8.16
N ALA A 49 -0.65 -0.97 8.89
CA ALA A 49 0.68 -1.47 8.55
C ALA A 49 0.68 -2.33 7.27
N GLN A 50 -0.34 -3.18 7.09
CA GLN A 50 -0.52 -3.95 5.86
C GLN A 50 -0.78 -3.05 4.65
N GLN A 51 -1.67 -2.05 4.79
CA GLN A 51 -1.88 -1.06 3.73
C GLN A 51 -0.58 -0.30 3.42
N ALA A 52 0.18 0.11 4.44
CA ALA A 52 1.47 0.77 4.26
C ALA A 52 2.46 -0.11 3.50
N LEU A 53 2.58 -1.39 3.86
CA LEU A 53 3.48 -2.33 3.19
C LEU A 53 3.14 -2.49 1.71
N VAL A 54 1.86 -2.69 1.40
CA VAL A 54 1.38 -2.81 0.01
C VAL A 54 1.70 -1.55 -0.80
N VAL A 55 1.44 -0.37 -0.24
CA VAL A 55 1.74 0.89 -0.94
C VAL A 55 3.25 1.07 -1.11
N LEU A 56 4.04 0.80 -0.08
CA LEU A 56 5.50 0.91 -0.17
C LEU A 56 6.09 -0.05 -1.20
N ALA A 57 5.54 -1.26 -1.34
CA ALA A 57 5.92 -2.17 -2.41
C ALA A 57 5.60 -1.58 -3.80
N VAL A 58 4.42 -0.97 -3.98
CA VAL A 58 4.08 -0.26 -5.23
C VAL A 58 5.05 0.88 -5.52
N LEU A 59 5.33 1.74 -4.53
CA LEU A 59 6.19 2.91 -4.72
C LEU A 59 7.65 2.55 -4.97
N ARG A 60 8.11 1.40 -4.48
CA ARG A 60 9.51 0.99 -4.56
C ARG A 60 9.81 0.18 -5.82
N ASP A 61 8.97 -0.81 -6.11
CA ASP A 61 9.25 -1.84 -7.13
C ASP A 61 8.23 -1.85 -8.29
N ASP A 62 7.17 -1.03 -8.21
CA ASP A 62 6.05 -0.98 -9.18
C ASP A 62 5.51 -2.35 -9.65
N PRO A 63 5.27 -3.32 -8.75
CA PRO A 63 4.70 -4.61 -9.13
C PRO A 63 3.26 -4.45 -9.64
N ARG A 64 2.82 -5.44 -10.43
CA ARG A 64 1.42 -5.52 -10.87
C ARG A 64 0.47 -5.49 -9.67
N LEU A 65 -0.46 -4.53 -9.68
CA LEU A 65 -1.42 -4.34 -8.59
C LEU A 65 -2.31 -5.56 -8.35
N THR A 66 -2.57 -6.36 -9.38
CA THR A 66 -3.30 -7.63 -9.28
C THR A 66 -2.55 -8.66 -8.44
N HIS A 67 -1.22 -8.72 -8.53
CA HIS A 67 -0.41 -9.68 -7.76
C HIS A 67 -0.40 -9.30 -6.27
N LEU A 68 -0.19 -8.02 -5.96
CA LEU A 68 -0.29 -7.51 -4.58
C LEU A 68 -1.71 -7.66 -4.01
N GLY A 69 -2.72 -7.41 -4.85
CA GLY A 69 -4.11 -7.57 -4.48
C GLY A 69 -4.44 -9.02 -4.12
N ALA A 70 -3.98 -9.98 -4.93
CA ALA A 70 -4.18 -11.40 -4.69
C ALA A 70 -3.62 -11.85 -3.33
N GLY A 71 -2.38 -11.49 -3.01
CA GLY A 71 -1.75 -11.81 -1.72
C GLY A 71 -2.47 -11.22 -0.49
N MET A 72 -3.29 -10.20 -0.70
CA MET A 72 -4.07 -9.50 0.34
C MET A 72 -5.56 -9.81 0.28
N GLY A 73 -6.01 -10.62 -0.69
CA GLY A 73 -7.43 -10.87 -0.97
C GLY A 73 -8.21 -9.63 -1.37
N VAL A 74 -7.59 -8.62 -1.98
CA VAL A 74 -8.25 -7.38 -2.44
C VAL A 74 -8.12 -7.19 -3.95
N SER A 75 -9.01 -6.41 -4.55
CA SER A 75 -8.92 -6.08 -5.98
C SER A 75 -7.76 -5.12 -6.28
N ALA A 76 -7.25 -5.15 -7.51
CA ALA A 76 -6.27 -4.17 -8.00
C ALA A 76 -6.75 -2.72 -7.83
N SER A 77 -8.05 -2.46 -8.03
CA SER A 77 -8.65 -1.13 -7.80
C SER A 77 -8.56 -0.68 -6.35
N THR A 78 -8.65 -1.62 -5.39
CA THR A 78 -8.47 -1.33 -3.96
C THR A 78 -7.03 -0.96 -3.65
N VAL A 79 -6.07 -1.69 -4.23
CA VAL A 79 -4.63 -1.35 -4.14
C VAL A 79 -4.37 0.03 -4.72
N ARG A 80 -4.87 0.32 -5.93
CA ARG A 80 -4.74 1.65 -6.55
C ARG A 80 -5.29 2.75 -5.66
N ARG A 81 -6.46 2.55 -5.06
CA ARG A 81 -7.06 3.50 -4.11
C ARG A 81 -6.13 3.74 -2.92
N TRP A 82 -5.57 2.69 -2.32
CA TRP A 82 -4.65 2.83 -1.19
C TRP A 82 -3.39 3.61 -1.56
N VAL A 83 -2.84 3.37 -2.75
CA VAL A 83 -1.66 4.09 -3.25
C VAL A 83 -1.96 5.59 -3.37
N LEU A 84 -3.06 5.95 -4.03
CA LEU A 84 -3.45 7.36 -4.19
C LEU A 84 -3.73 8.05 -2.85
N GLU A 85 -4.40 7.35 -1.92
CA GLU A 85 -4.65 7.85 -0.56
C GLU A 85 -3.34 8.15 0.16
N VAL A 86 -2.40 7.21 0.17
CA VAL A 86 -1.12 7.38 0.86
C VAL A 86 -0.23 8.42 0.19
N ILE A 87 -0.19 8.50 -1.14
CA ILE A 87 0.51 9.58 -1.86
C ILE A 87 -0.05 10.94 -1.40
N THR A 88 -1.36 11.06 -1.28
CA THR A 88 -2.00 12.30 -0.79
C THR A 88 -1.58 12.61 0.65
N LEU A 89 -1.55 11.61 1.54
CA LEU A 89 -1.10 11.79 2.92
C LEU A 89 0.38 12.19 3.01
N LEU A 90 1.23 11.59 2.19
CA LEU A 90 2.65 11.94 2.09
C LEU A 90 2.83 13.36 1.54
N ALA A 91 2.07 13.75 0.52
CA ALA A 91 2.14 15.09 -0.08
C ALA A 91 1.76 16.19 0.92
N VAL A 92 0.79 15.95 1.81
CA VAL A 92 0.45 16.88 2.90
C VAL A 92 1.59 17.03 3.91
N ARG A 93 2.36 15.96 4.14
CA ARG A 93 3.46 15.92 5.13
C ARG A 93 4.78 16.45 4.57
N ALA A 94 5.05 16.22 3.28
CA ALA A 94 6.24 16.71 2.62
C ALA A 94 6.33 18.23 2.82
N ALA A 95 7.43 18.70 3.41
CA ALA A 95 7.72 20.14 3.42
C ALA A 95 7.58 20.60 1.97
N ARG A 96 6.65 21.54 1.68
CA ARG A 96 6.27 21.97 0.32
C ARG A 96 7.52 21.87 -0.55
N LEU A 97 7.54 20.98 -1.55
CA LEU A 97 8.74 20.66 -2.34
C LEU A 97 9.54 21.94 -2.71
N ASN A 98 8.81 23.01 -3.04
CA ASN A 98 9.35 24.36 -3.27
C ASN A 98 10.19 24.94 -2.13
N ARG A 99 9.80 24.73 -0.86
CA ARG A 99 10.52 25.21 0.33
C ARG A 99 11.81 24.42 0.58
N VAL A 100 11.86 23.15 0.21
CA VAL A 100 13.07 22.33 0.30
C VAL A 100 14.01 22.64 -0.86
N LEU A 101 13.49 22.67 -2.09
CA LEU A 101 14.26 23.07 -3.27
C LEU A 101 14.85 24.49 -3.10
N ARG A 102 14.08 25.44 -2.55
CA ARG A 102 14.61 26.79 -2.23
C ARG A 102 15.69 26.81 -1.15
N ARG A 103 15.70 25.85 -0.22
CA ARG A 103 16.77 25.73 0.78
C ARG A 103 18.01 25.04 0.23
N GLN A 104 17.88 24.25 -0.83
CA GLN A 104 18.99 23.54 -1.46
C GLN A 104 19.61 24.35 -2.61
N ALA A 105 18.85 25.28 -3.20
CA ALA A 105 19.32 26.22 -4.22
C ALA A 105 19.89 27.54 -3.64
N ALA A 106 19.96 27.65 -2.31
CA ALA A 106 20.56 28.76 -1.57
C ALA A 106 21.81 28.24 -0.85
#